data_AF-X0Z0F2-F1
#
_entry.id   AF-X0Z0F2-F1
#
_cell.length_a   1.000
_cell.length_b   1.000
_cell.length_c   1.000
_cell.angle_alpha   90.00
_cell.angle_beta   90.00
_cell.angle_gamma   90.00
#
_symmetry.space_group_name_H-M   'P 1'
#
loop_
_entity.id
_entity.type
_entity.pdbx_description
1 polymer ?
#
loop_
_entity_poly.entity_id
_entity_poly.type
_entity_poly.pdbx_seq_one_letter_code
_entity_poly.pdbx_strand_id
1 'polypeptide(L)' 'MDFSTIKVKEILVPVDGSQAGLEALALACLLARRNKGRVYAVYVIEVARTLPLDADLSPEAREGEEVLARAE' A
#
# COMPACT_ATOMS: atom_id res chain seq x y z
N MET A 1 -5.57 30.18 9.65
CA MET A 1 -5.12 28.80 9.91
C MET A 1 -3.69 28.72 9.42
N ASP A 2 -2.74 28.60 10.35
CA ASP A 2 -1.32 28.42 10.03
C ASP A 2 -1.15 26.99 9.51
N PHE A 3 -1.05 26.84 8.19
CA PHE A 3 -0.57 25.60 7.59
C PHE A 3 0.95 25.59 7.70
N SER A 4 1.44 25.38 8.93
CA SER A 4 2.82 24.95 9.15
C SER A 4 3.12 23.85 8.13
N THR A 5 4.22 23.99 7.41
CA THR A 5 4.55 23.10 6.29
C THR A 5 4.67 21.67 6.81
N ILE A 6 3.63 20.85 6.59
CA ILE A 6 3.61 19.45 6.99
C ILE A 6 4.76 18.75 6.28
N LYS A 7 5.82 18.46 7.01
CA LYS A 7 6.93 17.63 6.52
C LYS A 7 6.50 16.18 6.64
N VAL A 8 5.78 15.71 5.62
CA VAL A 8 5.41 14.30 5.51
C VAL A 8 6.70 13.48 5.36
N LYS A 9 7.01 12.66 6.38
CA LYS A 9 8.20 11.80 6.43
C LYS A 9 7.88 10.32 6.26
N GLU A 10 6.67 9.90 6.59
CA GLU A 10 6.25 8.51 6.48
C GLU A 10 4.89 8.51 5.78
N ILE A 11 4.80 7.75 4.68
CA ILE A 11 3.59 7.65 3.86
C ILE A 11 3.22 6.18 3.76
N LEU A 12 2.00 5.84 4.16
CA LEU A 12 1.42 4.52 3.92
C LEU A 12 0.51 4.62 2.71
N VAL A 13 0.72 3.76 1.71
CA VAL A 13 -0.07 3.73 0.47
C VAL A 13 -0.71 2.35 0.33
N PRO A 14 -2.04 2.26 0.39
CA PRO A 14 -2.72 1.03 0.03
C PRO A 14 -2.60 0.79 -1.48
N VAL A 15 -2.30 -0.44 -1.86
CA VAL A 15 -2.26 -0.90 -3.25
C VAL A 15 -3.17 -2.12 -3.39
N ASP A 16 -3.89 -2.18 -4.49
CA ASP A 16 -4.87 -3.24 -4.84
C ASP A 16 -4.55 -3.89 -6.20
N GLY A 17 -3.39 -3.55 -6.78
CA GLY A 17 -2.98 -4.01 -8.11
C GLY A 17 -3.55 -3.19 -9.27
N SER A 18 -4.43 -2.22 -8.99
CA SER A 18 -4.94 -1.29 -10.00
C SER A 18 -3.86 -0.29 -10.43
N GLN A 19 -4.00 0.23 -11.64
CA GLN A 19 -3.14 1.30 -12.13
C GLN A 19 -3.21 2.55 -11.24
N ALA A 20 -4.41 2.87 -10.72
CA ALA A 20 -4.60 4.01 -9.83
C ALA A 20 -3.81 3.86 -8.51
N GLY A 21 -3.80 2.66 -7.93
CA GLY A 21 -2.99 2.36 -6.74
C GLY A 21 -1.49 2.49 -7.00
N LEU A 22 -1.01 1.98 -8.14
CA LEU A 22 0.40 2.08 -8.53
C LEU A 22 0.83 3.53 -8.81
N GLU A 23 -0.03 4.33 -9.46
CA GLU A 23 0.23 5.77 -9.68
C GLU A 23 0.23 6.56 -8.37
N ALA A 24 -0.65 6.22 -7.42
CA ALA A 24 -0.66 6.81 -6.08
C ALA A 24 0.64 6.49 -5.33
N LEU A 25 1.16 5.26 -5.45
CA LEU A 25 2.45 4.87 -4.87
C LEU A 25 3.61 5.66 -5.50
N ALA A 26 3.63 5.78 -6.83
CA ALA A 26 4.65 6.58 -7.52
C ALA A 26 4.63 8.05 -7.05
N LEU A 27 3.44 8.63 -6.89
CA LEU A 27 3.28 9.98 -6.35
C LEU A 27 3.80 10.08 -4.91
N ALA A 28 3.50 9.11 -4.05
CA ALA A 28 4.01 9.07 -2.67
C ALA A 28 5.54 9.03 -2.64
N CYS A 29 6.17 8.22 -3.49
CA CYS A 29 7.63 8.17 -3.63
C CYS A 29 8.22 9.54 -4.03
N LEU A 30 7.59 10.25 -4.97
CA LEU A 30 8.00 11.60 -5.36
C LEU A 30 7.91 12.60 -4.19
N LEU A 31 6.84 12.53 -3.40
CA LEU A 31 6.64 13.38 -2.23
C LEU A 31 7.66 13.08 -1.12
N ALA A 32 7.86 11.80 -0.79
CA ALA A 32 8.78 11.36 0.24
C ALA A 32 10.24 11.70 -0.11
N ARG A 33 10.63 11.63 -1.39
CA ARG A 33 11.99 11.96 -1.85
C ARG A 33 12.42 13.38 -1.43
N ARG A 34 11.49 14.34 -1.45
CA ARG A 34 11.77 15.74 -1.09
C ARG A 34 12.14 15.91 0.39
N ASN A 35 11.67 15.02 1.25
CA ASN A 35 11.85 15.08 2.70
C ASN A 35 12.78 14.00 3.25
N LYS A 36 13.44 13.20 2.39
CA LYS A 36 14.14 11.96 2.76
C LYS A 36 13.25 11.04 3.61
N GLY A 37 11.97 10.98 3.24
CA GLY A 37 10.95 10.18 3.90
C GLY A 37 10.97 8.73 3.45
N ARG A 38 10.08 7.93 4.07
CA ARG A 38 9.84 6.52 3.77
C ARG A 38 8.42 6.36 3.24
N VAL A 39 8.27 5.43 2.31
CA VAL A 39 6.98 5.01 1.77
C VAL A 39 6.79 3.54 2.09
N TYR A 40 5.60 3.19 2.55
CA TYR A 40 5.19 1.84 2.87
C TYR A 40 4.02 1.48 1.96
N ALA A 41 4.20 0.47 1.11
CA ALA A 41 3.09 -0.11 0.34
C ALA A 41 2.39 -1.17 1.21
N VAL A 42 1.06 -1.21 1.18
CA VAL A 42 0.28 -2.22 1.89
C VAL A 42 -0.81 -2.80 0.99
N TYR A 43 -0.87 -4.12 0.91
CA TYR A 43 -1.99 -4.84 0.31
C TYR A 43 -2.85 -5.43 1.43
N VAL A 44 -4.17 -5.38 1.28
CA VAL A 44 -5.12 -5.91 2.26
C VAL A 44 -5.81 -7.13 1.68
N ILE A 45 -5.66 -8.27 2.35
CA ILE A 45 -6.37 -9.49 2.01
C ILE A 45 -7.80 -9.40 2.55
N GLU A 46 -8.78 -9.43 1.65
CA GLU A 46 -10.20 -9.48 2.03
C GLU A 46 -10.62 -10.91 2.36
N VAL A 47 -11.02 -11.15 3.61
CA VAL A 47 -11.45 -12.48 4.06
C VAL A 47 -12.98 -12.56 4.05
N ALA A 48 -13.53 -13.46 3.23
CA ALA A 48 -14.97 -13.69 3.19
C ALA A 48 -15.50 -14.22 4.53
N ARG A 49 -16.53 -13.59 5.08
CA ARG A 49 -17.13 -13.97 6.38
C ARG A 49 -17.80 -15.35 6.40
N THR A 50 -17.96 -15.98 5.24
CA THR A 50 -18.48 -17.35 5.10
C THR A 50 -17.39 -18.40 5.31
N LEU A 51 -16.12 -18.00 5.34
CA LEU A 51 -15.01 -18.92 5.55
C LEU A 51 -14.88 -19.30 7.03
N PRO A 52 -14.47 -20.54 7.33
CA PRO A 52 -14.15 -20.94 8.69
C PRO A 52 -12.85 -20.25 9.17
N LEU A 53 -12.59 -20.29 10.48
CA LEU A 53 -11.42 -19.63 11.09
C LEU A 53 -10.08 -20.24 10.66
N ASP A 54 -10.09 -21.49 10.22
CA ASP A 54 -8.95 -22.28 9.77
C ASP A 54 -8.86 -22.39 8.24
N ALA A 55 -9.58 -21.53 7.51
CA ALA A 55 -9.48 -21.46 6.06
C ALA A 55 -8.04 -21.11 5.62
N ASP A 56 -7.55 -21.82 4.61
CA ASP A 56 -6.28 -21.52 3.98
C ASP A 56 -6.43 -20.27 3.08
N LEU A 57 -5.62 -19.24 3.35
CA LEU A 57 -5.57 -17.98 2.61
C LEU A 57 -4.28 -17.84 1.78
N SER A 58 -3.57 -18.94 1.56
CA SER A 58 -2.35 -18.96 0.74
C SER A 58 -2.55 -18.39 -0.68
N PRO A 59 -3.66 -18.66 -1.39
CA PRO A 59 -3.92 -18.07 -2.70
C PRO A 59 -4.02 -16.53 -2.66
N GLU A 60 -4.76 -15.97 -1.70
CA GLU A 60 -4.96 -14.54 -1.52
C GLU A 60 -3.68 -13.85 -1.04
N ALA A 61 -2.89 -14.52 -0.20
CA ALA A 61 -1.57 -14.05 0.22
C ALA A 61 -0.62 -13.96 -0.99
N ARG A 62 -0.61 -14.98 -1.86
CA ARG A 62 0.19 -14.97 -3.09
C ARG A 62 -0.24 -13.85 -4.03
N GLU A 63 -1.54 -13.61 -4.21
CA GLU A 63 -2.03 -12.48 -5.00
C GLU A 63 -1.52 -11.14 -4.44
N GLY A 64 -1.58 -10.96 -3.11
CA GLY A 64 -1.03 -9.79 -2.45
C GLY A 64 0.47 -9.62 -2.66
N GLU A 65 1.25 -10.70 -2.57
CA GLU A 65 2.67 -10.68 -2.88
C GLU A 65 2.95 -10.31 -4.35
N GLU A 66 2.17 -10.82 -5.29
CA GLU A 66 2.30 -10.46 -6.71
C GLU A 66 2.00 -8.97 -6.96
N VAL A 67 0.99 -8.41 -6.27
CA VAL A 67 0.68 -6.97 -6.33
C VAL A 67 1.83 -6.15 -5.77
N LEU A 68 2.36 -6.53 -4.61
CA LEU A 68 3.47 -5.83 -3.97
C LEU A 68 4.76 -5.92 -4.79
N ALA A 69 5.03 -7.07 -5.42
CA ALA A 69 6.19 -7.24 -6.30
C ALA A 69 6.14 -6.33 -7.55
N ARG A 70 4.94 -6.00 -8.05
CA ARG A 70 4.77 -5.00 -9.13
C ARG A 70 4.91 -3.55 -8.64
N ALA A 71 4.82 -3.35 -7.33
CA ALA A 71 4.84 -2.04 -6.68
C ALA A 71 6.25 -1.63 -6.21
N GLU A 72 7.20 -2.58 -6.15
CA GLU A 72 8.64 -2.33 -5.95
C GLU A 72 9.32 -1.70 -7.17
#